data_AF-A0A327NJJ6-F1
#
_entry.id   AF-A0A327NJJ6-F1
#
_cell.length_a   1.000
_cell.length_b   1.000
_cell.length_c   1.000
_cell.angle_alpha   90.00
_cell.angle_beta   90.00
_cell.angle_gamma   90.00
#
_symmetry.space_group_name_H-M   'P 1'
#
loop_
_entity.id
_entity.type
_entity.pdbx_description
1 polymer ?
#
loop_
_entity_poly.entity_id
_entity_poly.type
_entity_poly.pdbx_seq_one_letter_code
_entity_poly.pdbx_strand_id
1 'polypeptide(L)' 'MNSGQFIGAGHQSSLGFQITRTTANSGSTASITVNVADDLTMSYDGNLKNNVYARIISGL' A
#
# COMPACT_ATOMS: atom_id res chain seq x y z
N MET A 1 3.86 2.68 -11.67
CA MET A 1 3.56 4.12 -11.59
C MET A 1 4.87 4.87 -11.71
N ASN A 2 4.94 5.80 -12.64
CA ASN A 2 6.11 6.64 -12.82
C ASN A 2 6.04 7.84 -11.89
N SER A 3 7.20 8.43 -11.57
CA SER A 3 7.25 9.69 -10.84
C SER A 3 6.45 10.76 -11.61
N GLY A 4 5.58 11.48 -10.89
CA GLY A 4 4.71 12.52 -11.48
C GLY A 4 3.50 11.99 -12.28
N GLN A 5 3.28 10.68 -12.35
CA GLN A 5 2.09 10.12 -12.97
C GLN A 5 0.84 10.38 -12.11
N PHE A 6 -0.21 10.95 -12.71
CA PHE A 6 -1.49 11.23 -12.06
C PHE A 6 -2.53 10.14 -12.39
N ILE A 7 -3.39 9.82 -11.42
CA ILE A 7 -4.57 8.97 -11.61
C ILE A 7 -5.79 9.90 -11.65
N GLY A 8 -6.52 9.89 -12.76
CA GLY A 8 -7.72 10.72 -12.90
C GLY A 8 -8.78 10.38 -11.86
N ALA A 9 -9.62 11.36 -11.50
CA ALA A 9 -10.73 11.16 -10.57
C ALA A 9 -11.66 10.02 -11.05
N GLY A 10 -12.05 9.12 -10.14
CA GLY A 10 -12.89 7.96 -10.47
C GLY A 10 -12.17 6.81 -11.17
N HIS A 11 -10.85 6.90 -11.39
CA HIS A 11 -10.04 5.84 -11.97
C HIS A 11 -9.18 5.13 -10.91
N GLN A 12 -8.63 3.98 -11.30
CA GLN A 12 -7.72 3.17 -10.49
C GLN A 12 -6.44 2.89 -11.27
N SER A 13 -5.31 2.81 -10.57
CA SER A 13 -4.06 2.23 -11.11
C SER A 13 -3.65 1.02 -10.29
N SER A 14 -3.05 0.03 -10.95
CA SER A 14 -2.48 -1.15 -10.30
C SER A 14 -0.97 -1.10 -10.36
N LEU A 15 -0.32 -1.17 -9.20
CA LEU A 15 1.13 -1.28 -9.07
C LEU A 15 1.49 -2.66 -8.55
N GLY A 16 2.00 -3.52 -9.43
CA GLY A 16 2.53 -4.82 -9.04
C GLY A 16 3.89 -4.67 -8.37
N PHE A 17 4.07 -5.35 -7.24
CA PHE A 17 5.36 -5.55 -6.60
C PHE A 17 5.45 -6.99 -6.05
N GLN A 18 6.67 -7.48 -5.88
CA GLN A 18 6.93 -8.76 -5.22
C GLN A 18 7.77 -8.51 -3.97
N ILE A 19 7.36 -9.12 -2.85
CA ILE A 19 8.12 -9.12 -1.60
C ILE A 19 8.38 -10.57 -1.22
N THR A 20 9.65 -10.88 -0.96
CA THR A 20 10.06 -12.20 -0.46
C THR A 20 10.40 -12.08 1.01
N ARG A 21 9.67 -12.80 1.86
CA ARG A 21 10.01 -12.97 3.27
C ARG A 21 11.12 -14.03 3.37
N THR A 22 12.34 -13.64 3.72
CA THR A 22 13.52 -14.53 3.73
C THR A 22 13.66 -15.37 5.00
N THR A 23 12.94 -15.03 6.07
CA THR A 23 12.95 -15.78 7.33
C THR A 23 11.53 -15.98 7.85
N ALA A 24 11.23 -17.20 8.30
CA ALA A 24 9.95 -17.58 8.88
C ALA A 24 10.13 -18.76 9.82
N ASN A 25 9.72 -18.61 11.08
CA ASN A 25 9.74 -19.69 12.07
C ASN A 25 8.31 -19.98 12.53
N SER A 26 8.10 -21.14 13.16
CA SER A 26 6.78 -21.48 13.72
C SER A 26 6.31 -20.38 14.66
N GLY A 27 5.09 -19.90 14.43
CA GLY A 27 4.50 -18.78 15.16
C GLY A 27 4.96 -17.38 14.72
N SER A 28 5.80 -17.24 13.70
CA SER A 28 6.20 -15.91 13.20
C SER A 28 5.08 -15.24 12.40
N THR A 29 4.91 -13.94 12.62
CA THR A 29 4.03 -13.07 11.81
C THR A 29 4.83 -11.92 11.22
N ALA A 30 4.52 -11.56 9.98
CA ALA A 30 4.99 -10.31 9.36
C ALA A 30 3.78 -9.44 9.01
N SER A 31 3.99 -8.13 8.87
CA SER A 31 2.96 -7.21 8.37
C SER A 31 3.44 -6.50 7.12
N ILE A 32 2.54 -6.32 6.16
CA ILE A 32 2.72 -5.42 5.03
C ILE A 32 1.74 -4.28 5.24
N THR A 33 2.26 -3.06 5.31
CA THR A 33 1.46 -1.83 5.38
C THR A 33 1.77 -1.00 4.15
N VAL A 34 0.74 -0.66 3.38
CA VAL A 34 0.81 0.21 2.21
C VAL A 34 0.07 1.49 2.55
N ASN A 35 0.80 2.60 2.55
CA ASN A 35 0.23 3.94 2.67
C ASN A 35 0.18 4.53 1.26
N VAL A 36 -1.01 4.84 0.77
CA VAL A 36 -1.19 5.50 -0.53
C VAL A 36 -1.39 6.98 -0.26
N ALA A 37 -0.36 7.79 -0.50
CA ALA A 37 -0.49 9.24 -0.54
C ALA A 37 -1.00 9.64 -1.91
N ASP A 38 -2.31 9.48 -2.15
CA ASP A 38 -2.92 9.70 -3.47
C ASP A 38 -3.17 11.20 -3.77
N ASP A 39 -3.19 12.04 -2.74
CA ASP A 39 -3.61 13.44 -2.89
C ASP A 39 -2.76 14.41 -2.06
N LEU A 40 -1.61 14.81 -2.63
CA LEU A 40 -0.76 15.86 -2.07
C LEU A 40 -1.46 17.22 -1.99
N THR A 41 -2.52 17.42 -2.77
CA THR A 41 -3.29 18.68 -2.78
C THR A 41 -4.43 18.68 -1.75
N MET A 42 -4.75 17.53 -1.16
CA MET A 42 -5.83 17.34 -0.18
C MET A 42 -7.22 17.78 -0.68
N SER A 43 -7.42 17.78 -2.00
CA SER A 43 -8.65 18.24 -2.66
C SER A 43 -9.77 17.20 -2.67
N TYR A 44 -9.43 15.91 -2.65
CA TYR A 44 -10.34 14.77 -2.68
C TYR A 44 -10.42 14.05 -1.33
N ASP A 45 -9.28 13.81 -0.67
CA ASP A 45 -9.23 13.28 0.70
C ASP A 45 -8.25 14.07 1.58
N GLY A 46 -8.81 14.90 2.47
CA GLY A 46 -8.04 15.70 3.42
C GLY A 46 -7.44 14.90 4.58
N ASN A 47 -7.71 13.60 4.69
CA ASN A 47 -7.16 12.75 5.75
C ASN A 47 -6.42 11.54 5.19
N LEU A 48 -5.13 11.74 4.91
CA LEU A 48 -4.21 10.73 4.37
C LEU A 48 -4.13 9.42 5.18
N LYS A 49 -4.58 9.40 6.45
CA LYS A 49 -4.65 8.17 7.26
C LYS A 49 -5.75 7.21 6.81
N ASN A 50 -6.67 7.64 5.94
CA ASN A 50 -7.72 6.78 5.41
C ASN A 50 -7.23 5.85 4.29
N ASN A 51 -6.08 6.15 3.69
CA ASN A 51 -5.53 5.41 2.55
C ASN A 51 -4.44 4.44 2.98
N VAL A 52 -4.71 3.69 4.06
CA VAL A 52 -3.80 2.69 4.62
C VAL A 52 -4.39 1.30 4.43
N TYR A 53 -3.67 0.45 3.72
CA TYR A 53 -3.99 -0.97 3.61
C TYR A 53 -2.95 -1.80 4.36
N ALA A 54 -3.41 -2.60 5.33
CA ALA A 54 -2.53 -3.45 6.13
C ALA A 54 -2.97 -4.91 6.03
N ARG A 55 -2.00 -5.82 5.94
CA ARG A 55 -2.23 -7.27 5.97
C ARG A 55 -1.18 -7.98 6.81
N ILE A 56 -1.63 -8.90 7.65
CA ILE A 56 -0.77 -9.83 8.36
C ILE A 56 -0.46 -11.05 7.48
N ILE A 57 0.80 -11.44 7.43
CA ILE A 57 1.31 -12.65 6.79
C ILE A 57 1.70 -13.63 7.90
N SER A 58 0.95 -14.72 8.03
CA SER A 58 1.09 -15.70 9.13
C SER A 58 1.39 -17.13 8.67
N GLY A 59 1.80 -17.33 7.42
CA GLY A 59 2.25 -18.65 6.94
C GLY A 59 3.63 -18.99 7.47
N LEU A 60 3.91 -20.27 7.67
CA LEU A 60 5.27 -20.81 7.75
C LEU A 60 5.73 -21.23 6.36
#